data_AF-A0A317HJ21-F1
#
_entry.id   AF-A0A317HJ21-F1
#
_cell.length_a   1.000
_cell.length_b   1.000
_cell.length_c   1.000
_cell.angle_alpha   90.00
_cell.angle_beta   90.00
_cell.angle_gamma   90.00
#
_symmetry.space_group_name_H-M   'P 1'
#
loop_
_entity.id
_entity.type
_entity.pdbx_description
1 polymer ?
#
loop_
_entity_poly.entity_id
_entity_poly.type
_entity_poly.pdbx_seq_one_letter_code
_entity_poly.pdbx_strand_id
1 'polypeptide(L)'
;MQIPKFSNIPHSFHAELKRRISAYFDLAGKSPTGNTSLFIKALILISVFIFVYIHLVFFTPPAVVAVLESVLLGCLVAAIGFNVMHDGAHGSFSKYKWVNSIAAFSLNILGGNSFMWNMKHNVIHHAYTNVDGIDDDIDIQPWMRMSETQKKYKLHKYQHLYFWFFYSLLYIFWVFMLDYQKYFKSKVGAMPLKKMKISDHLVFWGFKLFHAFLFVGLPIYRLGLIEWIIGFLIVSCVAGFVLSL
;
A
#
# COMPACT_ATOMS: atom_id res chain seq x y z
N MET A 1 26.41 -5.76 3.10
CA MET A 1 25.72 -7.05 3.40
C MET A 1 25.59 -7.82 2.10
N GLN A 2 25.78 -9.13 2.15
CA GLN A 2 25.59 -10.01 1.00
C GLN A 2 24.11 -10.42 0.94
N ILE A 3 23.48 -10.31 -0.23
CA ILE A 3 22.09 -10.72 -0.41
C ILE A 3 22.01 -12.24 -0.19
N PRO A 4 21.08 -12.74 0.67
CA PRO A 4 20.93 -14.17 0.91
C PRO A 4 20.70 -14.92 -0.41
N LYS A 5 21.31 -16.09 -0.56
CA LYS A 5 21.05 -17.00 -1.68
C LYS A 5 20.32 -18.22 -1.17
N PHE A 6 19.16 -18.50 -1.75
CA PHE A 6 18.41 -19.72 -1.45
C PHE A 6 18.94 -20.89 -2.28
N SER A 7 19.04 -22.06 -1.68
CA SER A 7 19.45 -23.29 -2.36
C SER A 7 18.43 -23.68 -3.43
N ASN A 8 18.89 -23.97 -4.64
CA ASN A 8 18.05 -24.47 -5.71
C ASN A 8 17.97 -26.00 -5.63
N ILE A 9 16.97 -26.51 -4.88
CA ILE A 9 16.81 -27.96 -4.62
C ILE A 9 15.86 -28.56 -5.68
N PRO A 10 16.25 -29.68 -6.34
CA PRO A 10 15.33 -30.46 -7.16
C PRO A 10 14.12 -30.93 -6.32
N HIS A 11 12.90 -30.72 -6.81
CA HIS A 11 11.65 -31.03 -6.07
C HIS A 11 11.46 -30.27 -4.75
N SER A 12 11.68 -28.95 -4.76
CA SER A 12 11.39 -28.10 -3.59
C SER A 12 9.91 -28.13 -3.19
N PHE A 13 9.63 -27.95 -1.89
CA PHE A 13 8.28 -27.78 -1.36
C PHE A 13 7.47 -26.73 -2.13
N HIS A 14 8.11 -25.60 -2.48
CA HIS A 14 7.50 -24.53 -3.27
C HIS A 14 7.06 -25.00 -4.66
N ALA A 15 7.90 -25.78 -5.35
CA ALA A 15 7.57 -26.31 -6.67
C ALA A 15 6.39 -27.30 -6.61
N GLU A 16 6.41 -28.21 -5.64
CA GLU A 16 5.31 -29.18 -5.46
C GLU A 16 4.00 -28.49 -5.04
N LEU A 17 4.08 -27.47 -4.18
CA LEU A 17 2.91 -26.67 -3.79
C LEU A 17 2.29 -25.96 -5.00
N LYS A 18 3.11 -25.29 -5.84
CA LYS A 18 2.63 -24.67 -7.08
C LYS A 18 1.98 -25.67 -8.03
N ARG A 19 2.57 -26.85 -8.18
CA ARG A 19 2.03 -27.93 -9.03
C ARG A 19 0.64 -28.36 -8.54
N ARG A 20 0.47 -28.59 -7.24
CA ARG A 20 -0.83 -28.99 -6.65
C ARG A 20 -1.88 -27.89 -6.76
N ILE A 21 -1.51 -26.64 -6.54
CA ILE A 21 -2.42 -25.50 -6.70
C ILE A 21 -2.92 -25.40 -8.14
N SER A 22 -2.02 -25.51 -9.13
CA SER A 22 -2.40 -25.50 -10.55
C SER A 22 -3.38 -26.64 -10.87
N ALA A 23 -3.03 -27.87 -10.45
CA ALA A 23 -3.88 -29.03 -10.68
C ALA A 23 -5.28 -28.88 -10.07
N TYR A 24 -5.39 -28.24 -8.90
CA TYR A 24 -6.70 -27.93 -8.30
C TYR A 24 -7.54 -26.99 -9.16
N PHE A 25 -6.96 -25.89 -9.68
CA PHE A 25 -7.70 -24.94 -10.52
C PHE A 25 -8.15 -25.59 -11.83
N ASP A 26 -7.30 -26.42 -12.44
CA ASP A 26 -7.62 -27.17 -13.65
C ASP A 26 -8.78 -28.15 -13.40
N LEU A 27 -8.69 -28.96 -12.33
CA LEU A 27 -9.74 -29.91 -11.95
C LEU A 27 -11.06 -29.24 -11.57
N ALA A 28 -11.00 -28.08 -10.91
CA ALA A 28 -12.19 -27.34 -10.50
C ALA A 28 -12.79 -26.49 -11.65
N GLY A 29 -12.13 -26.39 -12.81
CA GLY A 29 -12.53 -25.53 -13.91
C GLY A 29 -12.59 -24.05 -13.53
N LYS A 30 -11.76 -23.61 -12.57
CA LYS A 30 -11.74 -22.24 -12.04
C LYS A 30 -10.52 -21.48 -12.53
N SER A 31 -10.69 -20.19 -12.83
CA SER A 31 -9.54 -19.31 -13.09
C SER A 31 -8.74 -19.07 -11.79
N PRO A 32 -7.40 -19.04 -11.84
CA PRO A 32 -6.56 -18.60 -10.72
C PRO A 32 -6.59 -17.07 -10.52
N THR A 33 -7.33 -16.34 -11.36
CA THR A 33 -7.51 -14.88 -11.28
C THR A 33 -8.90 -14.51 -10.77
N GLY A 34 -9.10 -13.22 -10.52
CA GLY A 34 -10.34 -12.62 -10.06
C GLY A 34 -11.57 -13.02 -10.88
N ASN A 35 -12.71 -12.99 -10.20
CA ASN A 35 -14.02 -13.33 -10.71
C ASN A 35 -14.99 -12.15 -10.59
N THR A 36 -16.25 -12.35 -10.97
CA THR A 36 -17.29 -11.31 -10.92
C THR A 36 -17.48 -10.72 -9.52
N SER A 37 -17.36 -11.53 -8.46
CA SER A 37 -17.49 -11.04 -7.08
C SER A 37 -16.38 -10.04 -6.72
N LEU A 38 -15.14 -10.31 -7.15
CA LEU A 38 -14.03 -9.38 -6.97
C LEU A 38 -14.27 -8.06 -7.70
N PHE A 39 -14.75 -8.10 -8.96
CA PHE A 39 -15.03 -6.89 -9.72
C PHE A 39 -16.18 -6.07 -9.11
N ILE A 40 -17.24 -6.73 -8.64
CA ILE A 40 -18.35 -6.06 -7.93
C ILE A 40 -17.83 -5.41 -6.64
N LYS A 41 -17.00 -6.11 -5.86
CA LYS A 41 -16.38 -5.56 -4.64
C LYS A 41 -15.55 -4.31 -4.97
N ALA A 42 -14.71 -4.37 -6.00
CA ALA A 42 -13.91 -3.23 -6.43
C ALA A 42 -14.78 -2.05 -6.87
N LEU A 43 -15.84 -2.30 -7.64
CA LEU A 43 -16.78 -1.26 -8.08
C LEU A 43 -17.45 -0.58 -6.88
N ILE A 44 -17.97 -1.35 -5.93
CA ILE A 44 -18.60 -0.82 -4.72
C ILE A 44 -17.60 0.04 -3.94
N LEU A 45 -16.39 -0.47 -3.67
CA LEU A 45 -15.38 0.26 -2.90
C LEU A 45 -15.00 1.59 -3.57
N ILE A 46 -14.77 1.59 -4.89
CA ILE A 46 -14.40 2.79 -5.64
C ILE A 46 -15.58 3.77 -5.71
N SER A 47 -16.80 3.29 -5.97
CA SER A 47 -17.99 4.15 -6.02
C SER A 47 -18.29 4.80 -4.67
N VAL A 48 -18.21 4.06 -3.57
CA VAL A 48 -18.41 4.61 -2.22
C VAL A 48 -17.30 5.59 -1.87
N PHE A 49 -16.03 5.29 -2.20
CA PHE A 49 -14.92 6.22 -2.01
C PHE A 49 -15.15 7.55 -2.73
N ILE A 50 -15.54 7.51 -4.00
CA ILE A 50 -15.83 8.71 -4.80
C ILE A 50 -17.01 9.47 -4.20
N PHE A 51 -18.09 8.78 -3.83
CA PHE A 51 -19.26 9.38 -3.22
C PHE A 51 -18.93 10.12 -1.91
N VAL A 52 -18.25 9.44 -0.98
CA VAL A 52 -17.86 10.01 0.33
C VAL A 52 -16.92 11.19 0.15
N TYR A 53 -15.93 11.07 -0.74
CA TYR A 53 -15.02 12.17 -1.05
C TYR A 53 -15.77 13.38 -1.61
N ILE A 54 -16.70 13.17 -2.56
CA ILE A 54 -17.50 14.25 -3.13
C ILE A 54 -18.36 14.92 -2.06
N HIS A 55 -19.03 14.13 -1.22
CA HIS A 55 -19.87 14.65 -0.16
C HIS A 55 -19.07 15.51 0.84
N LEU A 56 -17.94 14.99 1.32
CA LEU A 56 -17.04 15.71 2.22
C LEU A 56 -16.56 17.04 1.62
N VAL A 57 -16.06 17.03 0.39
CA VAL A 57 -15.36 18.17 -0.20
C VAL A 57 -16.31 19.22 -0.80
N PHE A 58 -17.47 18.80 -1.31
CA PHE A 58 -18.36 19.71 -2.05
C PHE A 58 -19.67 20.05 -1.33
N PHE A 59 -20.14 19.20 -0.42
CA PHE A 59 -21.42 19.39 0.27
C PHE A 59 -21.27 19.80 1.73
N THR A 60 -20.03 19.79 2.27
CA THR A 60 -19.68 20.33 3.59
C THR A 60 -20.66 19.89 4.69
N PRO A 61 -20.75 18.58 4.97
CA PRO A 61 -21.73 18.07 5.92
C PRO A 61 -21.44 18.55 7.36
N PRO A 62 -22.42 18.46 8.28
CA PRO A 62 -22.22 18.82 9.68
C PRO A 62 -21.01 18.10 10.28
N ALA A 63 -20.32 18.75 11.23
CA ALA A 63 -19.02 18.29 11.74
C ALA A 63 -18.99 16.81 12.17
N VAL A 64 -20.04 16.32 12.84
CA VAL A 64 -20.13 14.90 13.25
C VAL A 64 -20.16 13.96 12.03
N VAL A 65 -20.95 14.31 11.02
CA VAL A 65 -21.03 13.53 9.77
C VAL A 65 -19.70 13.58 9.03
N ALA A 66 -19.07 14.76 8.94
CA ALA A 66 -17.76 14.92 8.31
C ALA A 66 -16.66 14.08 8.99
N VAL A 67 -16.66 13.98 10.32
CA VAL A 67 -15.73 13.13 11.06
C VAL A 67 -15.98 11.65 10.76
N LEU A 68 -17.23 11.19 10.80
CA LEU A 68 -17.58 9.79 10.48
C LEU A 68 -17.22 9.42 9.05
N GLU A 69 -17.48 10.33 8.10
CA GLU A 69 -17.12 10.15 6.70
C GLU A 69 -15.60 10.18 6.48
N SER A 70 -14.86 10.98 7.25
CA SER A 70 -13.38 10.97 7.21
C SER A 70 -12.82 9.63 7.69
N VAL A 71 -13.39 9.05 8.76
CA VAL A 71 -13.04 7.69 9.22
C VAL A 71 -13.37 6.66 8.15
N LEU A 72 -14.58 6.71 7.60
CA LEU A 72 -15.00 5.81 6.52
C LEU A 72 -14.09 5.94 5.29
N LEU A 73 -13.71 7.16 4.91
CA LEU A 73 -12.82 7.41 3.78
C LEU A 73 -11.43 6.80 4.05
N GLY A 74 -10.88 6.93 5.27
CA GLY A 74 -9.65 6.25 5.67
C GLY A 74 -9.74 4.72 5.56
N CYS A 75 -10.85 4.12 6.01
CA CYS A 75 -11.11 2.70 5.82
C CYS A 75 -11.21 2.31 4.33
N LEU A 76 -11.82 3.15 3.50
CA LEU A 76 -11.93 2.91 2.05
C LEU A 76 -10.58 3.01 1.34
N VAL A 77 -9.70 3.94 1.74
CA VAL A 77 -8.31 3.99 1.26
C VAL A 77 -7.62 2.65 1.49
N ALA A 78 -7.67 2.15 2.73
CA ALA A 78 -7.06 0.86 3.08
C ALA A 78 -7.74 -0.32 2.33
N ALA A 79 -9.07 -0.32 2.25
CA ALA A 79 -9.82 -1.37 1.57
C ALA A 79 -9.52 -1.43 0.07
N ILE A 80 -9.41 -0.29 -0.63
CA ILE A 80 -9.00 -0.24 -2.03
C ILE A 80 -7.55 -0.73 -2.16
N GLY A 81 -6.67 -0.32 -1.24
CA GLY A 81 -5.29 -0.82 -1.14
C GLY A 81 -5.21 -2.34 -1.10
N PHE A 82 -5.97 -2.99 -0.23
CA PHE A 82 -5.92 -4.45 -0.08
C PHE A 82 -6.72 -5.23 -1.13
N ASN A 83 -7.82 -4.68 -1.66
CA ASN A 83 -8.79 -5.48 -2.44
C ASN A 83 -8.82 -5.14 -3.94
N VAL A 84 -8.09 -4.11 -4.37
CA VAL A 84 -8.02 -3.71 -5.77
C VAL A 84 -6.56 -3.55 -6.16
N MET A 85 -5.85 -2.66 -5.47
CA MET A 85 -4.45 -2.37 -5.72
C MET A 85 -3.58 -3.62 -5.56
N HIS A 86 -3.65 -4.29 -4.39
CA HIS A 86 -2.79 -5.41 -4.04
C HIS A 86 -2.94 -6.57 -5.03
N ASP A 87 -4.18 -7.02 -5.27
CA ASP A 87 -4.51 -8.05 -6.26
C ASP A 87 -4.04 -7.67 -7.67
N GLY A 88 -4.19 -6.39 -8.05
CA GLY A 88 -3.70 -5.87 -9.32
C GLY A 88 -2.18 -5.94 -9.42
N ALA A 89 -1.48 -5.56 -8.35
CA ALA A 89 -0.02 -5.56 -8.28
C ALA A 89 0.57 -6.98 -8.25
N HIS A 90 -0.19 -7.97 -7.76
CA HIS A 90 0.14 -9.39 -7.86
C HIS A 90 -0.26 -10.03 -9.20
N GLY A 91 -1.02 -9.32 -10.04
CA GLY A 91 -1.51 -9.83 -11.31
C GLY A 91 -2.64 -10.85 -11.18
N SER A 92 -3.25 -10.98 -10.00
CA SER A 92 -4.33 -11.91 -9.71
C SER A 92 -5.71 -11.28 -9.97
N PHE A 93 -5.84 -9.96 -10.02
CA PHE A 93 -7.13 -9.27 -10.18
C PHE A 93 -7.86 -9.64 -11.48
N SER A 94 -7.15 -9.89 -12.57
CA SER A 94 -7.72 -10.26 -13.87
C SER A 94 -6.77 -11.13 -14.69
N LYS A 95 -7.30 -11.88 -15.68
CA LYS A 95 -6.47 -12.55 -16.69
C LYS A 95 -5.78 -11.58 -17.65
N TYR A 96 -6.28 -10.35 -17.75
CA TYR A 96 -5.73 -9.33 -18.64
C TYR A 96 -4.73 -8.43 -17.92
N LYS A 97 -3.49 -8.40 -18.41
CA LYS A 97 -2.39 -7.61 -17.80
C LYS A 97 -2.73 -6.13 -17.63
N TRP A 98 -3.38 -5.51 -18.61
CA TRP A 98 -3.72 -4.08 -18.54
C TRP A 98 -4.75 -3.77 -17.44
N VAL A 99 -5.69 -4.69 -17.15
CA VAL A 99 -6.65 -4.53 -16.06
C VAL A 99 -5.94 -4.60 -14.70
N ASN A 100 -4.99 -5.53 -14.55
CA ASN A 100 -4.15 -5.60 -13.34
C ASN A 100 -3.33 -4.32 -13.15
N SER A 101 -2.77 -3.76 -14.23
CA SER A 101 -2.04 -2.50 -14.16
C SER A 101 -2.93 -1.34 -13.70
N ILE A 102 -4.18 -1.25 -14.19
CA ILE A 102 -5.14 -0.22 -13.74
C ILE A 102 -5.48 -0.41 -12.27
N ALA A 103 -5.75 -1.66 -11.86
CA ALA A 103 -6.03 -1.98 -10.46
C ALA A 103 -4.85 -1.58 -9.55
N ALA A 104 -3.62 -1.94 -9.91
CA ALA A 104 -2.40 -1.53 -9.20
C ALA A 104 -2.20 0.00 -9.17
N PHE A 105 -2.58 0.71 -10.24
CA PHE A 105 -2.47 2.17 -10.34
C PHE A 105 -3.43 2.91 -9.40
N SER A 106 -4.42 2.24 -8.81
CA SER A 106 -5.21 2.86 -7.74
C SER A 106 -4.34 3.31 -6.55
N LEU A 107 -3.18 2.66 -6.28
CA LEU A 107 -2.20 3.17 -5.32
C LEU A 107 -1.72 4.58 -5.67
N ASN A 108 -1.49 4.83 -6.96
CA ASN A 108 -0.90 6.08 -7.42
C ASN A 108 -1.84 7.25 -7.17
N ILE A 109 -3.16 7.03 -7.34
CA ILE A 109 -4.19 8.00 -6.99
C ILE A 109 -4.22 8.24 -5.47
N LEU A 110 -4.07 7.17 -4.69
CA LEU A 110 -4.00 7.21 -3.22
C LEU A 110 -2.62 7.63 -2.69
N GLY A 111 -1.77 8.22 -3.52
CA GLY A 111 -0.56 8.92 -3.08
C GLY A 111 0.67 8.04 -2.87
N GLY A 112 0.58 6.72 -3.05
CA GLY A 112 1.75 5.86 -3.18
C GLY A 112 2.26 5.80 -4.62
N ASN A 113 3.18 4.87 -4.90
CA ASN A 113 3.61 4.56 -6.25
C ASN A 113 3.72 3.04 -6.48
N SER A 114 3.01 2.53 -7.49
CA SER A 114 2.91 1.11 -7.80
C SER A 114 4.26 0.49 -8.21
N PHE A 115 5.17 1.24 -8.85
CA PHE A 115 6.52 0.76 -9.14
C PHE A 115 7.33 0.57 -7.87
N MET A 116 7.32 1.57 -6.96
CA MET A 116 8.00 1.50 -5.67
C MET A 116 7.45 0.37 -4.81
N TRP A 117 6.11 0.23 -4.78
CA TRP A 117 5.45 -0.83 -4.05
C TRP A 117 5.79 -2.21 -4.62
N ASN A 118 5.79 -2.39 -5.95
CA ASN A 118 6.18 -3.66 -6.57
C ASN A 118 7.65 -4.01 -6.28
N MET A 119 8.55 -3.04 -6.23
CA MET A 119 9.93 -3.29 -5.79
C MET A 119 9.97 -3.74 -4.33
N LYS A 120 9.32 -2.97 -3.43
CA LYS A 120 9.32 -3.24 -1.99
C LYS A 120 8.66 -4.58 -1.66
N HIS A 121 7.43 -4.77 -2.09
CA HIS A 121 6.60 -5.90 -1.70
C HIS A 121 6.88 -7.16 -2.55
N ASN A 122 6.78 -7.06 -3.87
CA ASN A 122 6.85 -8.25 -4.75
C ASN A 122 8.27 -8.75 -4.96
N VAL A 123 9.26 -7.85 -5.08
CA VAL A 123 10.64 -8.23 -5.38
C VAL A 123 11.44 -8.48 -4.11
N ILE A 124 11.26 -7.65 -3.08
CA ILE A 124 12.07 -7.74 -1.85
C ILE A 124 11.34 -8.53 -0.78
N HIS A 125 10.19 -8.06 -0.29
CA HIS A 125 9.49 -8.68 0.83
C HIS A 125 9.11 -10.13 0.54
N HIS A 126 8.52 -10.45 -0.62
CA HIS A 126 8.18 -11.84 -0.94
C HIS A 126 9.38 -12.77 -1.18
N ALA A 127 10.55 -12.23 -1.52
CA ALA A 127 11.76 -13.02 -1.70
C ALA A 127 12.58 -13.18 -0.41
N TYR A 128 12.56 -12.17 0.47
CA TYR A 128 13.39 -12.07 1.67
C TYR A 128 12.56 -11.68 2.90
N THR A 129 11.37 -12.25 3.03
CA THR A 129 10.39 -11.91 4.07
C THR A 129 11.03 -11.95 5.46
N ASN A 130 10.92 -10.86 6.22
CA ASN A 130 11.43 -10.71 7.58
C ASN A 130 12.95 -10.94 7.72
N VAL A 131 13.73 -10.83 6.63
CA VAL A 131 15.19 -10.87 6.70
C VAL A 131 15.73 -9.49 7.03
N ASP A 132 16.28 -9.35 8.24
CA ASP A 132 16.85 -8.09 8.73
C ASP A 132 17.96 -7.55 7.81
N GLY A 133 17.96 -6.24 7.61
CA GLY A 133 18.86 -5.53 6.69
C GLY A 133 18.52 -5.67 5.20
N ILE A 134 17.52 -6.48 4.82
CA ILE A 134 17.05 -6.63 3.43
C ILE A 134 15.59 -6.20 3.28
N ASP A 135 14.70 -6.70 4.14
CA ASP A 135 13.28 -6.39 4.10
C ASP A 135 12.97 -5.04 4.77
N ASP A 136 12.64 -4.04 3.94
CA ASP A 136 12.26 -2.68 4.36
C ASP A 136 10.96 -2.65 5.18
N ASP A 137 10.13 -3.71 5.12
CA ASP A 137 8.87 -3.79 5.90
C ASP A 137 9.11 -3.93 7.40
N ILE A 138 10.26 -4.48 7.83
CA ILE A 138 10.61 -4.66 9.24
C ILE A 138 11.62 -3.62 9.76
N ASP A 139 12.04 -2.67 8.92
CA ASP A 139 13.02 -1.63 9.27
C ASP A 139 12.35 -0.35 9.78
N ILE A 140 11.77 -0.44 10.99
CA ILE A 140 11.16 0.69 11.72
C ILE A 140 12.10 1.20 12.83
N GLN A 141 13.41 0.93 12.69
CA GLN A 141 14.40 1.28 13.70
C GLN A 141 14.56 2.82 13.84
N PRO A 142 14.88 3.32 15.04
CA PRO A 142 15.05 2.60 16.31
C PRO A 142 13.72 2.36 17.07
N TRP A 143 12.58 2.78 16.51
CA TRP A 143 11.30 2.90 17.22
C TRP A 143 10.64 1.57 17.54
N MET A 144 10.70 0.61 16.61
CA MET A 144 10.18 -0.75 16.83
C MET A 144 11.24 -1.80 16.53
N ARG A 145 11.15 -2.93 17.24
CA ARG A 145 11.99 -4.10 17.02
C ARG A 145 11.14 -5.24 16.49
N MET A 146 11.33 -5.53 15.21
CA MET A 146 10.55 -6.48 14.42
C MET A 146 11.31 -7.80 14.17
N SER A 147 12.62 -7.84 14.43
CA SER A 147 13.45 -9.04 14.33
C SER A 147 14.35 -9.21 15.56
N GLU A 148 14.77 -10.45 15.83
CA GLU A 148 15.68 -10.77 16.92
C GLU A 148 17.10 -10.21 16.72
N THR A 149 17.53 -10.09 15.47
CA THR A 149 18.85 -9.57 15.09
C THR A 149 18.97 -8.06 15.22
N GLN A 150 17.84 -7.34 15.28
CA GLN A 150 17.81 -5.90 15.48
C GLN A 150 18.19 -5.52 16.91
N LYS A 151 18.93 -4.42 17.05
CA LYS A 151 19.38 -3.91 18.35
C LYS A 151 18.20 -3.63 19.27
N LYS A 152 18.22 -4.20 20.48
CA LYS A 152 17.18 -4.01 21.50
C LYS A 152 17.46 -2.76 22.33
N TYR A 153 16.53 -1.81 22.31
CA TYR A 153 16.53 -0.61 23.15
C TYR A 153 15.56 -0.78 24.33
N LYS A 154 15.78 -0.02 25.42
CA LYS A 154 14.93 -0.09 26.63
C LYS A 154 13.46 0.20 26.35
N LEU A 155 13.16 1.05 25.36
CA LEU A 155 11.79 1.39 24.95
C LEU A 155 11.02 0.21 24.35
N HIS A 156 11.70 -0.76 23.71
CA HIS A 156 11.04 -1.86 23.00
C HIS A 156 10.21 -2.77 23.92
N LYS A 157 10.49 -2.80 25.23
CA LYS A 157 9.63 -3.53 26.18
C LYS A 157 8.21 -2.99 26.24
N TYR A 158 8.00 -1.72 25.85
CA TYR A 158 6.70 -1.06 25.77
C TYR A 158 6.15 -0.97 24.35
N GLN A 159 6.77 -1.62 23.36
CA GLN A 159 6.32 -1.50 21.95
C GLN A 159 4.87 -1.92 21.75
N HIS A 160 4.40 -2.90 22.52
CA HIS A 160 3.00 -3.33 22.56
C HIS A 160 2.00 -2.23 22.99
N LEU A 161 2.47 -1.13 23.59
CA LEU A 161 1.64 0.01 24.00
C LEU A 161 1.66 1.14 22.98
N TYR A 162 2.82 1.42 22.37
CA TYR A 162 2.96 2.58 21.48
C TYR A 162 2.91 2.23 19.98
N PHE A 163 2.87 0.95 19.58
CA PHE A 163 2.84 0.59 18.17
C PHE A 163 1.62 1.15 17.43
N TRP A 164 0.46 1.24 18.12
CA TRP A 164 -0.77 1.81 17.58
C TRP A 164 -0.55 3.22 16.99
N PHE A 165 0.26 4.04 17.67
CA PHE A 165 0.62 5.37 17.21
C PHE A 165 1.41 5.34 15.90
N PHE A 166 2.46 4.51 15.81
CA PHE A 166 3.26 4.41 14.58
C PHE A 166 2.48 3.80 13.43
N TYR A 167 1.58 2.86 13.70
CA TYR A 167 0.70 2.28 12.69
C TYR A 167 -0.18 3.35 12.07
N SER A 168 -0.79 4.23 12.86
CA SER A 168 -1.54 5.38 12.35
C SER A 168 -0.71 6.32 11.47
N LEU A 169 0.60 6.44 11.71
CA LEU A 169 1.47 7.31 10.90
C LEU A 169 1.90 6.70 9.56
N LEU A 170 1.67 5.41 9.32
CA LEU A 170 2.15 4.70 8.13
C LEU A 170 1.78 5.44 6.83
N TYR A 171 0.49 5.74 6.65
CA TYR A 171 0.01 6.35 5.40
C TYR A 171 0.52 7.78 5.22
N ILE A 172 0.64 8.55 6.32
CA ILE A 172 1.24 9.89 6.30
C ILE A 172 2.69 9.82 5.79
N PHE A 173 3.51 8.94 6.38
CA PHE A 173 4.89 8.77 5.93
C PHE A 173 4.96 8.24 4.51
N TRP A 174 4.04 7.35 4.11
CA TRP A 174 4.03 6.82 2.75
C TRP A 174 3.80 7.93 1.72
N VAL A 175 2.74 8.72 1.91
CA VAL A 175 2.37 9.79 0.97
C VAL A 175 3.49 10.82 0.85
N PHE A 176 4.07 11.28 1.97
CA PHE A 176 4.98 12.43 1.99
C PHE A 176 6.48 12.10 2.01
N MET A 177 6.88 10.88 2.35
CA MET A 177 8.29 10.58 2.66
C MET A 177 8.81 9.31 1.99
N LEU A 178 8.20 8.16 2.26
CA LEU A 178 8.82 6.86 1.97
C LEU A 178 9.09 6.65 0.47
N ASP A 179 8.14 6.97 -0.40
CA ASP A 179 8.32 6.80 -1.85
C ASP A 179 9.33 7.79 -2.43
N TYR A 180 9.37 9.03 -1.92
CA TYR A 180 10.37 10.02 -2.33
C TYR A 180 11.77 9.61 -1.92
N GLN A 181 11.94 9.12 -0.69
CA GLN A 181 13.22 8.61 -0.22
C GLN A 181 13.71 7.46 -1.10
N LYS A 182 12.84 6.51 -1.43
CA LYS A 182 13.15 5.39 -2.32
C LYS A 182 13.53 5.85 -3.73
N TYR A 183 12.77 6.81 -4.27
CA TYR A 183 13.04 7.42 -5.57
C TYR A 183 14.42 8.09 -5.63
N PHE A 184 14.71 9.04 -4.71
CA PHE A 184 15.96 9.80 -4.74
C PHE A 184 17.18 8.98 -4.36
N LYS A 185 17.05 8.03 -3.43
CA LYS A 185 18.15 7.11 -3.07
C LYS A 185 18.34 6.00 -4.11
N SER A 186 17.41 5.84 -5.06
CA SER A 186 17.40 4.75 -6.06
C SER A 186 17.54 3.36 -5.44
N LYS A 187 16.99 3.15 -4.24
CA LYS A 187 17.01 1.87 -3.52
C LYS A 187 15.84 1.74 -2.54
N VAL A 188 15.49 0.51 -2.20
CA VAL A 188 14.58 0.13 -1.10
C VAL A 188 15.41 -0.67 -0.09
N GLY A 189 15.49 -0.21 1.16
CA GLY A 189 16.48 -0.72 2.12
C GLY A 189 17.90 -0.77 1.52
N ALA A 190 18.48 -1.97 1.49
CA ALA A 190 19.79 -2.24 0.90
C ALA A 190 19.76 -2.57 -0.61
N MET A 191 18.58 -2.74 -1.20
CA MET A 191 18.40 -3.27 -2.56
C MET A 191 18.23 -2.14 -3.59
N PRO A 192 19.02 -2.10 -4.67
CA PRO A 192 18.89 -1.07 -5.70
C PRO A 192 17.56 -1.21 -6.46
N LEU A 193 16.97 -0.08 -6.87
CA LEU A 193 15.81 -0.08 -7.76
C LEU A 193 16.18 -0.65 -9.13
N LYS A 194 15.20 -1.29 -9.78
CA LYS A 194 15.26 -1.52 -11.23
C LYS A 194 15.38 -0.17 -11.91
N LYS A 195 16.17 -0.09 -12.99
CA LYS A 195 16.32 1.13 -13.77
C LYS A 195 14.94 1.61 -14.24
N MET A 196 14.56 2.80 -13.79
CA MET A 196 13.31 3.45 -14.18
C MET A 196 13.43 3.99 -15.61
N LYS A 197 12.39 3.79 -16.40
CA LYS A 197 12.22 4.43 -17.71
C LYS A 197 11.69 5.85 -17.52
N ILE A 198 11.78 6.67 -18.55
CA ILE A 198 11.19 8.02 -18.57
C ILE A 198 9.69 7.95 -18.22
N SER A 199 8.97 6.95 -18.74
CA SER A 199 7.57 6.72 -18.39
C SER A 199 7.34 6.52 -16.90
N ASP A 200 8.24 5.81 -16.21
CA ASP A 200 8.10 5.52 -14.78
C ASP A 200 8.29 6.80 -13.95
N HIS A 201 9.21 7.68 -14.38
CA HIS A 201 9.40 9.00 -13.76
C HIS A 201 8.19 9.91 -13.99
N LEU A 202 7.62 9.92 -15.19
CA LEU A 202 6.40 10.68 -15.50
C LEU A 202 5.21 10.19 -14.69
N VAL A 203 5.03 8.86 -14.57
CA VAL A 203 4.00 8.27 -13.71
C VAL A 203 4.22 8.64 -12.25
N PHE A 204 5.46 8.58 -11.76
CA PHE A 204 5.77 8.95 -10.38
C PHE A 204 5.38 10.39 -10.08
N TRP A 205 5.92 11.36 -10.81
CA TRP A 205 5.68 12.77 -10.51
C TRP A 205 4.26 13.23 -10.90
N GLY A 206 3.73 12.74 -12.01
CA GLY A 206 2.37 13.04 -12.45
C GLY A 206 1.34 12.64 -11.41
N PHE A 207 1.43 11.43 -10.86
CA PHE A 207 0.49 11.00 -9.82
C PHE A 207 0.75 11.63 -8.45
N LYS A 208 1.99 11.98 -8.10
CA LYS A 208 2.25 12.77 -6.88
C LYS A 208 1.59 14.15 -6.96
N LEU A 209 1.69 14.83 -8.12
CA LEU A 209 1.01 16.11 -8.36
C LEU A 209 -0.50 15.95 -8.38
N PHE A 210 -1.01 14.91 -9.05
CA PHE A 210 -2.44 14.62 -9.10
C PHE A 210 -3.02 14.34 -7.72
N HIS A 211 -2.34 13.53 -6.90
CA HIS A 211 -2.71 13.27 -5.51
C HIS A 211 -2.67 14.55 -4.68
N ALA A 212 -1.60 15.35 -4.79
CA ALA A 212 -1.50 16.62 -4.06
C ALA A 212 -2.63 17.58 -4.47
N PHE A 213 -2.98 17.65 -5.74
CA PHE A 213 -4.12 18.44 -6.19
C PHE A 213 -5.44 17.91 -5.60
N LEU A 214 -5.73 16.62 -5.76
CA LEU A 214 -7.01 16.05 -5.33
C LEU A 214 -7.17 15.99 -3.81
N PHE A 215 -6.17 15.60 -3.04
CA PHE A 215 -6.33 15.34 -1.61
C PHE A 215 -5.78 16.46 -0.71
N VAL A 216 -5.11 17.46 -1.28
CA VAL A 216 -4.57 18.60 -0.54
C VAL A 216 -5.10 19.92 -1.11
N GLY A 217 -4.73 20.29 -2.34
CA GLY A 217 -5.04 21.60 -2.90
C GLY A 217 -6.54 21.88 -3.05
N LEU A 218 -7.28 20.95 -3.66
CA LEU A 218 -8.71 21.10 -3.91
C LEU A 218 -9.54 21.12 -2.60
N PRO A 219 -9.31 20.21 -1.63
CA PRO A 219 -9.98 20.27 -0.34
C PRO A 219 -9.66 21.53 0.45
N ILE A 220 -8.40 22.00 0.50
CA ILE A 220 -8.05 23.27 1.16
C ILE A 220 -8.82 24.43 0.53
N TYR A 221 -8.88 24.48 -0.81
CA TYR A 221 -9.63 25.52 -1.52
C TYR A 221 -11.14 25.49 -1.23
N ARG A 222 -11.72 24.30 -1.04
CA ARG A 222 -13.17 24.15 -0.81
C ARG A 222 -13.58 24.28 0.66
N LEU A 223 -12.78 23.78 1.58
CA LEU A 223 -13.12 23.60 2.99
C LEU A 223 -12.44 24.60 3.91
N GLY A 224 -11.28 25.14 3.51
CA GLY A 224 -10.38 25.86 4.40
C GLY A 224 -9.26 24.96 4.94
N LEU A 225 -8.19 25.60 5.43
CA LEU A 225 -6.99 24.90 5.88
C LEU A 225 -7.21 24.06 7.13
N ILE A 226 -8.00 24.56 8.10
CA ILE A 226 -8.19 23.91 9.40
C ILE A 226 -9.02 22.64 9.27
N GLU A 227 -10.13 22.74 8.55
CA GLU A 227 -11.05 21.66 8.23
C GLU A 227 -10.33 20.57 7.43
N TRP A 228 -9.51 20.98 6.45
CA TRP A 228 -8.66 20.06 5.72
C TRP A 228 -7.65 19.36 6.62
N ILE A 229 -6.93 20.06 7.51
CA ILE A 229 -5.96 19.43 8.43
C ILE A 229 -6.66 18.37 9.27
N ILE A 230 -7.82 18.67 9.85
CA ILE A 230 -8.57 17.74 10.69
C ILE A 230 -9.00 16.51 9.88
N GLY A 231 -9.66 16.71 8.74
CA GLY A 231 -10.13 15.61 7.89
C GLY A 231 -8.98 14.76 7.36
N PHE A 232 -7.92 15.40 6.86
CA PHE A 232 -6.73 14.72 6.33
C PHE A 232 -6.03 13.88 7.40
N LEU A 233 -5.89 14.40 8.63
CA LEU A 233 -5.30 13.64 9.73
C LEU A 233 -6.17 12.44 10.11
N ILE A 234 -7.50 12.58 10.18
CA ILE A 234 -8.40 11.46 10.46
C ILE A 234 -8.28 10.38 9.39
N VAL A 235 -8.44 10.76 8.11
CA VAL A 235 -8.33 9.84 6.97
C VAL A 235 -7.00 9.11 6.99
N SER A 236 -5.90 9.85 7.16
CA SER A 236 -4.56 9.29 7.09
C SER A 236 -4.22 8.40 8.28
N CYS A 237 -4.60 8.80 9.49
CA CYS A 237 -4.39 8.00 10.69
C CYS A 237 -5.20 6.69 10.66
N VAL A 238 -6.46 6.75 10.20
CA VAL A 238 -7.29 5.55 10.04
C VAL A 238 -6.74 4.66 8.94
N ALA A 239 -6.41 5.20 7.77
CA ALA A 239 -5.83 4.42 6.68
C ALA A 239 -4.52 3.75 7.08
N GLY A 240 -3.59 4.50 7.68
CA GLY A 240 -2.31 3.97 8.15
C GLY A 240 -2.51 2.86 9.18
N PHE A 241 -3.42 3.07 10.12
CA PHE A 241 -3.73 2.09 11.14
C PHE A 241 -4.30 0.80 10.57
N VAL A 242 -5.35 0.88 9.74
CA VAL A 242 -5.98 -0.29 9.11
C VAL A 242 -5.02 -1.02 8.18
N LEU A 243 -4.14 -0.31 7.48
CA LEU A 243 -3.10 -0.91 6.64
C LEU A 243 -2.03 -1.69 7.43
N SER A 244 -1.85 -1.38 8.71
CA SER A 244 -0.81 -1.97 9.56
C SER A 244 -1.29 -3.13 10.42
N LEU A 245 -2.61 -3.31 10.55
CA LEU A 245 -3.24 -4.43 11.25
C LEU A 245 -3.21 -5.70 10.39
#